data_AF-A0A522D4R1-F1
#
_entry.id   AF-A0A522D4R1-F1
#
_cell.length_a   1.000
_cell.length_b   1.000
_cell.length_c   1.000
_cell.angle_alpha   90.00
_cell.angle_beta   90.00
_cell.angle_gamma   90.00
#
_symmetry.space_group_name_H-M   'P 1'
#
loop_
_entity.id
_entity.type
_entity.pdbx_description
1 polymer ?
#
loop_
_entity_poly.entity_id
_entity_poly.type
_entity_poly.pdbx_seq_one_letter_code
_entity_poly.pdbx_strand_id
1 'polypeptide(L)'
;MGEEILKFLQKVLDTGLYIGLGALVAWIFYHVKNRDLLGGYIGALVVGVIGALIGGILLDRLTPYVKIFLQILIGERGPHSVNLIAGFIGGFIALFVMNRLNHNKARKKY
;
A
#
# COMPACT_ATOMS: atom_id res chain seq x y z
N MET A 1 28.33 -14.83 -2.55
CA MET A 1 28.29 -13.40 -2.17
C MET A 1 27.40 -12.56 -3.08
N GLY A 2 27.55 -12.60 -4.42
CA GLY A 2 26.72 -11.77 -5.33
C GLY A 2 25.20 -12.05 -5.23
N GLU A 3 24.80 -13.32 -5.16
CA GLU A 3 23.37 -13.69 -5.09
C GLU A 3 22.69 -13.31 -3.76
N GLU A 4 23.42 -13.37 -2.64
CA GLU A 4 22.89 -12.99 -1.32
C GLU A 4 22.67 -11.48 -1.23
N ILE A 5 23.60 -10.70 -1.78
CA ILE A 5 23.48 -9.24 -1.88
C ILE A 5 22.28 -8.88 -2.76
N LEU A 6 22.09 -9.53 -3.90
CA LEU A 6 20.94 -9.29 -4.78
C LEU A 6 19.61 -9.60 -4.09
N LYS A 7 19.51 -10.73 -3.37
CA LYS A 7 18.31 -11.07 -2.58
C LYS A 7 18.04 -10.06 -1.47
N PHE A 8 19.09 -9.57 -0.81
CA PHE A 8 18.96 -8.53 0.21
C PHE A 8 18.47 -7.21 -0.39
N LEU A 9 19.06 -6.77 -1.51
CA LEU A 9 18.63 -5.56 -2.23
C LEU A 9 17.17 -5.66 -2.69
N GLN A 10 16.74 -6.82 -3.18
CA GLN A 10 15.35 -7.06 -3.55
C GLN A 10 14.42 -6.87 -2.35
N LYS A 11 14.71 -7.51 -1.21
CA LYS A 11 13.89 -7.35 0.02
C LYS A 11 13.79 -5.90 0.51
N VAL A 12 14.89 -5.15 0.44
CA VAL A 12 14.91 -3.73 0.82
C VAL A 12 14.05 -2.90 -0.14
N LEU A 13 14.20 -3.13 -1.45
CA LEU A 13 13.40 -2.46 -2.47
C LEU A 13 11.91 -2.77 -2.30
N ASP A 14 11.57 -4.01 -2.03
CA ASP A 14 10.21 -4.48 -1.82
C ASP A 14 9.56 -3.80 -0.61
N THR A 15 10.30 -3.72 0.49
CA THR A 15 9.86 -3.01 1.70
C THR A 15 9.67 -1.51 1.43
N GLY A 16 10.62 -0.89 0.73
CA GLY A 16 10.54 0.51 0.33
C GLY A 16 9.32 0.81 -0.55
N LEU A 17 8.97 -0.11 -1.46
CA LEU A 17 7.78 0.01 -2.31
C LEU A 17 6.47 -0.06 -1.51
N TYR A 18 6.34 -0.97 -0.56
CA TYR A 18 5.14 -1.03 0.30
C TYR A 18 4.99 0.23 1.17
N ILE A 19 6.10 0.73 1.72
CA ILE A 19 6.09 1.99 2.49
C ILE A 19 5.71 3.16 1.58
N GLY A 20 6.29 3.24 0.38
CA GLY A 20 5.99 4.26 -0.61
C GLY A 20 4.52 4.22 -1.05
N LEU A 21 3.97 3.03 -1.26
CA LEU A 21 2.55 2.83 -1.57
C LEU A 21 1.65 3.32 -0.42
N GLY A 22 1.93 2.91 0.82
CA GLY A 22 1.17 3.36 1.98
C GLY A 22 1.20 4.88 2.15
N ALA A 23 2.38 5.49 1.96
CA ALA A 23 2.55 6.93 1.98
C ALA A 23 1.81 7.64 0.83
N LEU A 24 1.83 7.08 -0.38
CA LEU A 24 1.12 7.62 -1.54
C LEU A 24 -0.40 7.57 -1.34
N VAL A 25 -0.94 6.46 -0.83
CA VAL A 25 -2.37 6.34 -0.52
C VAL A 25 -2.77 7.30 0.61
N ALA A 26 -1.94 7.41 1.66
CA ALA A 26 -2.14 8.40 2.72
C ALA A 26 -2.15 9.84 2.19
N TRP A 27 -1.22 10.15 1.29
CA TRP A 27 -1.15 11.44 0.63
C TRP A 27 -2.40 11.72 -0.21
N ILE A 28 -2.89 10.76 -1.00
CA ILE A 28 -4.15 10.89 -1.75
C ILE A 28 -5.32 11.18 -0.80
N PHE A 29 -5.44 10.41 0.28
CA PHE A 29 -6.55 10.58 1.22
C PHE A 29 -6.51 11.93 1.94
N TYR A 30 -5.30 12.41 2.24
CA TYR A 30 -5.08 13.65 2.97
C TYR A 30 -5.18 14.90 2.08
N HIS A 31 -4.47 14.94 0.95
CA HIS A 31 -4.38 16.11 0.08
C HIS A 31 -5.48 16.15 -0.99
N VAL A 32 -5.81 15.02 -1.59
CA VAL A 32 -6.81 14.98 -2.69
C VAL A 32 -8.21 14.89 -2.12
N LYS A 33 -8.46 13.98 -1.16
CA LYS A 33 -9.80 13.81 -0.58
C LYS A 33 -10.13 14.77 0.58
N ASN A 34 -9.18 15.56 1.07
CA ASN A 34 -9.35 16.48 2.22
C ASN A 34 -10.09 15.84 3.41
N ARG A 35 -9.83 14.56 3.68
CA ARG A 35 -10.46 13.82 4.78
C ARG A 35 -9.65 13.97 6.03
N ASP A 36 -10.32 14.23 7.15
CA ASP A 36 -9.66 14.23 8.44
C ASP A 36 -9.61 12.79 8.96
N LEU A 37 -8.40 12.28 9.09
CA LEU A 37 -8.12 10.91 9.49
C LEU A 37 -7.71 10.90 10.97
N LEU A 38 -7.95 9.78 11.66
CA LEU A 38 -7.51 9.58 13.04
C LEU A 38 -5.98 9.75 13.09
N GLY A 39 -5.50 10.73 13.86
CA GLY A 39 -4.07 11.07 13.95
C GLY A 39 -3.54 11.92 12.77
N GLY A 40 -4.41 12.53 11.97
CA GLY A 40 -4.03 13.39 10.85
C GLY A 40 -3.25 12.67 9.77
N TYR A 41 -2.25 13.35 9.18
CA TYR A 41 -1.43 12.79 8.10
C TYR A 41 -0.61 11.59 8.58
N ILE A 42 -0.09 11.67 9.81
CA ILE A 42 0.78 10.64 10.39
C ILE A 42 -0.03 9.36 10.64
N GLY A 43 -1.23 9.48 11.23
CA GLY A 43 -2.11 8.34 11.41
C GLY A 43 -2.55 7.72 10.07
N ALA A 44 -2.82 8.55 9.06
CA ALA A 44 -3.08 8.07 7.71
C ALA A 44 -1.87 7.32 7.11
N LEU A 45 -0.66 7.82 7.31
CA LEU A 45 0.55 7.17 6.82
C LEU A 45 0.74 5.79 7.46
N VAL A 46 0.61 5.69 8.78
CA VAL A 46 0.73 4.41 9.50
C VAL A 46 -0.33 3.41 9.03
N VAL A 47 -1.59 3.83 8.95
CA VAL A 47 -2.69 2.95 8.52
C VAL A 47 -2.56 2.57 7.05
N GLY A 48 -2.12 3.48 6.19
CA GLY A 48 -1.87 3.22 4.77
C GLY A 48 -0.74 2.20 4.57
N VAL A 49 0.35 2.30 5.33
CA VAL A 49 1.47 1.35 5.28
C VAL A 49 1.04 -0.02 5.81
N ILE A 50 0.32 -0.08 6.94
CA ILE A 50 -0.21 -1.34 7.48
C ILE A 50 -1.19 -1.99 6.50
N GLY A 51 -2.10 -1.19 5.92
CA GLY A 51 -3.04 -1.67 4.91
C GLY A 51 -2.34 -2.18 3.65
N ALA A 52 -1.24 -1.55 3.23
CA ALA A 52 -0.47 -2.00 2.08
C ALA A 52 0.27 -3.32 2.34
N LEU A 53 0.84 -3.48 3.53
CA LEU A 53 1.48 -4.74 3.93
C LEU A 53 0.46 -5.87 4.03
N ILE A 54 -0.68 -5.63 4.69
CA ILE A 54 -1.76 -6.62 4.82
C ILE A 54 -2.35 -6.94 3.44
N GLY A 55 -2.62 -5.92 2.62
CA GLY A 55 -3.17 -6.09 1.27
C GLY A 55 -2.30 -6.95 0.38
N GLY A 56 -0.99 -6.66 0.35
CA GLY A 56 0.00 -7.44 -0.39
C GLY A 56 -0.02 -8.92 0.01
N ILE A 57 0.04 -9.21 1.31
CA ILE A 57 0.05 -10.59 1.83
C ILE A 57 -1.29 -11.32 1.60
N LEU A 58 -2.41 -10.61 1.79
CA LEU A 58 -3.74 -11.20 1.76
C LEU A 58 -4.17 -11.54 0.32
N LEU A 59 -3.99 -10.63 -0.64
CA LEU A 59 -4.33 -10.89 -2.04
C LEU A 59 -3.37 -11.87 -2.72
N ASP A 60 -2.10 -11.93 -2.28
CA ASP A 60 -1.16 -12.96 -2.73
C ASP A 60 -1.60 -14.37 -2.36
N ARG A 61 -2.28 -14.54 -1.21
CA ARG A 61 -2.90 -15.81 -0.81
C ARG A 61 -4.23 -16.09 -1.49
N LEU A 62 -5.01 -15.05 -1.78
CA LEU A 62 -6.40 -15.18 -2.25
C LEU A 62 -6.54 -15.42 -3.75
N THR A 63 -5.54 -15.16 -4.59
CA THR A 63 -5.77 -15.27 -6.05
C THR A 63 -4.55 -15.65 -6.90
N PRO A 64 -4.60 -16.79 -7.61
CA PRO A 64 -3.75 -17.03 -8.78
C PRO A 64 -4.22 -16.24 -10.03
N TYR A 65 -5.50 -15.84 -10.11
CA TYR A 65 -6.07 -15.16 -11.30
C TYR A 65 -5.69 -13.68 -11.45
N VAL A 66 -5.42 -12.99 -10.34
CA VAL A 66 -5.00 -11.57 -10.37
C VAL A 66 -3.55 -11.43 -10.87
N LYS A 67 -2.72 -12.48 -10.74
CA LYS A 67 -1.31 -12.47 -11.17
C LYS A 67 -1.10 -12.26 -12.68
N ILE A 68 -2.06 -12.69 -13.52
CA ILE A 68 -1.89 -12.67 -15.00
C ILE A 68 -1.99 -11.24 -15.57
N PHE A 69 -2.87 -10.39 -15.03
CA PHE A 69 -2.98 -8.99 -15.49
C PHE A 69 -1.82 -8.13 -14.96
N LEU A 70 -1.19 -8.57 -13.87
CA LEU A 70 -0.15 -7.85 -13.14
C LEU A 70 1.27 -8.07 -13.65
N GLN A 71 1.55 -9.23 -14.27
CA GLN A 71 2.84 -9.50 -14.93
C GLN A 71 3.10 -8.55 -16.10
N ILE A 72 2.04 -8.04 -16.74
CA ILE A 72 2.13 -7.20 -17.94
C ILE A 72 2.56 -5.76 -17.61
N LEU A 73 2.25 -5.22 -16.42
CA LEU A 73 2.49 -3.80 -16.13
C LEU A 73 3.88 -3.51 -15.52
N ILE A 74 4.51 -4.48 -14.86
CA ILE A 74 5.74 -4.26 -14.06
C ILE A 74 6.90 -5.16 -14.53
N GLY A 75 6.67 -5.98 -15.55
CA GLY A 75 7.66 -6.89 -16.09
C GLY A 75 7.90 -8.07 -15.16
N GLU A 76 8.24 -9.21 -15.75
CA GLU A 76 8.53 -10.46 -15.06
C GLU A 76 9.61 -10.29 -13.98
N ARG A 77 9.20 -9.98 -12.75
CA ARG A 77 9.99 -10.23 -11.55
C ARG A 77 9.37 -11.48 -10.92
N GLY A 78 10.21 -12.47 -10.64
CA GLY A 78 9.83 -13.86 -10.37
C GLY A 78 8.91 -14.08 -9.15
N PRO A 79 8.84 -15.31 -8.60
CA PRO A 79 7.81 -15.76 -7.65
C PRO A 79 7.73 -14.99 -6.30
N HIS A 80 8.62 -14.03 -6.07
CA HIS A 80 8.64 -13.12 -4.92
C HIS A 80 8.30 -11.66 -5.29
N SER A 81 7.62 -11.41 -6.42
CA SER A 81 7.21 -10.07 -6.81
C SER A 81 6.16 -9.50 -5.86
N VAL A 82 6.52 -8.41 -5.18
CA VAL A 82 5.63 -7.52 -4.45
C VAL A 82 4.38 -7.23 -5.26
N ASN A 83 3.22 -7.60 -4.72
CA ASN A 83 1.96 -7.34 -5.39
C ASN A 83 1.54 -5.88 -5.10
N LEU A 84 2.12 -4.96 -5.85
CA LEU A 84 1.99 -3.52 -5.65
C LEU A 84 0.53 -3.05 -5.73
N ILE A 85 -0.27 -3.67 -6.59
CA ILE A 85 -1.71 -3.38 -6.69
C ILE A 85 -2.45 -3.86 -5.45
N ALA A 86 -2.12 -5.06 -4.96
CA ALA A 86 -2.68 -5.57 -3.73
C ALA A 86 -2.32 -4.69 -2.53
N GLY A 87 -1.08 -4.22 -2.45
CA GLY A 87 -0.68 -3.23 -1.44
C GLY A 87 -1.41 -1.90 -1.60
N PHE A 88 -1.57 -1.40 -2.83
CA PHE A 88 -2.32 -0.17 -3.07
C PHE A 88 -3.79 -0.31 -2.63
N ILE A 89 -4.46 -1.40 -3.03
CA ILE A 89 -5.85 -1.68 -2.70
C ILE A 89 -6.01 -1.87 -1.19
N GLY A 90 -5.14 -2.64 -0.55
CA GLY A 90 -5.18 -2.84 0.89
C GLY A 90 -4.97 -1.56 1.67
N GLY A 91 -4.00 -0.73 1.27
CA GLY A 91 -3.77 0.60 1.85
C GLY A 91 -4.98 1.51 1.69
N PHE A 92 -5.58 1.52 0.50
CA PHE A 92 -6.75 2.33 0.20
C PHE A 92 -7.99 1.89 0.99
N ILE A 93 -8.23 0.58 1.10
CA ILE A 93 -9.32 0.02 1.90
C ILE A 93 -9.10 0.34 3.38
N ALA A 94 -7.88 0.15 3.90
CA ALA A 94 -7.57 0.45 5.29
C ALA A 94 -7.86 1.92 5.63
N LEU A 95 -7.40 2.84 4.80
CA LEU A 95 -7.69 4.27 4.97
C LEU A 95 -9.16 4.62 4.77
N PHE A 96 -9.85 3.96 3.84
CA PHE A 96 -11.26 4.14 3.64
C PHE A 96 -12.08 3.71 4.86
N VAL A 97 -11.78 2.54 5.44
CA VAL A 97 -12.41 2.04 6.66
C VAL A 97 -12.11 2.98 7.82
N MET A 98 -10.85 3.38 8.00
CA MET A 98 -10.44 4.30 9.06
C MET A 98 -11.18 5.65 8.97
N ASN A 99 -11.28 6.21 7.77
CA ASN A 99 -12.02 7.45 7.52
C ASN A 99 -13.53 7.28 7.81
N ARG A 100 -14.11 6.13 7.45
CA ARG A 100 -15.52 5.83 7.71
C ARG A 100 -15.81 5.70 9.20
N LEU A 101 -14.90 5.08 9.97
CA LEU A 101 -14.97 5.01 11.42
C LEU A 101 -14.81 6.40 12.07
N ASN A 102 -14.00 7.29 11.50
CA ASN A 102 -13.77 8.64 12.00
C ASN A 102 -14.91 9.65 11.69
N HIS A 103 -16.15 9.18 11.51
CA HIS A 103 -17.33 10.00 11.17
C HIS A 103 -17.20 10.84 9.89
N ASN A 104 -16.33 10.46 8.95
CA ASN A 104 -16.22 11.07 7.61
C ASN A 104 -16.12 12.60 7.63
N LYS A 105 -15.45 13.17 8.66
CA LYS A 105 -15.28 14.61 8.79
C LYS A 105 -14.37 15.11 7.66
N ALA A 106 -14.92 15.94 6.79
CA ALA A 106 -14.11 16.70 5.85
C ALA A 106 -13.33 17.75 6.64
N ARG A 107 -12.03 17.86 6.37
CA ARG A 107 -11.23 18.93 6.96
C ARG A 107 -11.70 20.26 6.37
N LYS A 108 -12.09 21.21 7.21
CA LYS A 108 -12.29 22.59 6.77
C LYS A 108 -10.92 23.17 6.45
N LYS A 109 -10.70 23.55 5.20
CA LYS A 109 -9.50 24.26 4.76
C LYS A 109 -9.63 25.69 5.33
N TYR A 110 -9.04 25.90 6.50
CA TYR A 110 -8.83 27.23 7.08
C TYR A 110 -7.51 27.79 6.54
#